data_AF-A0A8H9IEF4-F1
#
_entry.id   AF-A0A8H9IEF4-F1
#
_cell.length_a   1.000
_cell.length_b   1.000
_cell.length_c   1.000
_cell.angle_alpha   90.00
_cell.angle_beta   90.00
_cell.angle_gamma   90.00
#
_symmetry.space_group_name_H-M   'P 1'
#
loop_
_entity.id
_entity.type
_entity.pdbx_description
1 polymer ?
#
loop_
_entity_poly.entity_id
_entity_poly.type
_entity_poly.pdbx_seq_one_letter_code
_entity_poly.pdbx_strand_id
1 'polypeptide(L)'
;MWEIYQKDWISAFDIRDGGLNHPLGWFTGSLLLIIRVQGDRKLAFVYVKSALITGMMIFPLFVLNTLINNQNAVKSMELVTAQGENLTLSLRSGKPLIINFWASWCPPCRREMPILQDAQQKYEDFEFIFVNQGEAPTKARQFLKGNSIELHNMYYDLAGRSASQLGAYGLPTTLFYNSEGKLINSHMGELSEATLHHYLQPLTDNSSKK
;
A
#
# COMPACT_ATOMS: atom_id res chain seq x y z
N MET A 1 -18.75 6.68 -7.52
CA MET A 1 -17.42 6.18 -7.96
C MET A 1 -16.80 7.03 -9.09
N TRP A 2 -17.42 8.12 -9.56
CA TRP A 2 -16.94 8.86 -10.74
C TRP A 2 -16.77 10.38 -10.54
N GLU A 3 -17.06 10.94 -9.36
CA GLU A 3 -16.98 12.40 -9.14
C GLU A 3 -15.55 12.94 -9.16
N ILE A 4 -14.55 12.15 -8.75
CA ILE A 4 -13.14 12.57 -8.70
C ILE A 4 -12.57 12.79 -10.11
N TYR A 5 -12.99 11.98 -11.10
CA TYR A 5 -12.54 12.09 -12.49
C TYR A 5 -13.30 13.17 -13.30
N GLN A 6 -14.32 13.83 -12.72
CA GLN A 6 -15.05 14.90 -13.43
C GLN A 6 -14.23 16.18 -13.58
N LYS A 7 -13.28 16.44 -12.66
CA LYS A 7 -12.42 17.64 -12.71
C LYS A 7 -11.28 17.53 -13.72
N ASP A 8 -10.73 16.34 -13.92
CA ASP A 8 -9.68 16.09 -14.89
C ASP A 8 -9.86 14.70 -15.52
N TRP A 9 -10.59 14.65 -16.63
CA TRP A 9 -10.94 13.40 -17.31
C TRP A 9 -9.72 12.67 -17.91
N ILE A 10 -8.58 13.37 -18.10
CA ILE A 10 -7.36 12.78 -18.67
C ILE A 10 -6.66 11.91 -17.62
N SER A 11 -6.85 12.20 -16.32
CA SER A 11 -6.34 11.37 -15.22
C SER A 11 -6.91 9.93 -15.22
N ALA A 12 -8.03 9.68 -15.89
CA ALA A 12 -8.59 8.34 -16.05
C ALA A 12 -7.72 7.40 -16.91
N PHE A 13 -6.79 7.94 -17.70
CA PHE A 13 -5.87 7.18 -18.55
C PHE A 13 -4.46 7.05 -17.94
N ASP A 14 -4.28 7.37 -16.67
CA ASP A 14 -2.98 7.24 -16.03
C ASP A 14 -2.57 5.76 -15.92
N ILE A 15 -1.54 5.38 -16.67
CA ILE A 15 -1.00 4.01 -16.71
C ILE A 15 -0.51 3.57 -15.31
N ARG A 16 -0.20 4.51 -14.42
CA ARG A 16 0.20 4.26 -13.03
C ARG A 16 -0.92 3.66 -12.18
N ASP A 17 -2.18 3.91 -12.53
CA ASP A 17 -3.35 3.42 -11.80
C ASP A 17 -3.75 1.97 -12.21
N GLY A 18 -2.95 1.31 -13.06
CA GLY A 18 -3.01 -0.16 -13.25
C GLY A 18 -4.23 -0.67 -14.02
N GLY A 19 -4.22 -0.55 -15.36
CA GLY A 19 -5.33 -0.93 -16.24
C GLY A 19 -5.57 -2.43 -16.48
N LEU A 20 -5.04 -3.34 -15.66
CA LEU A 20 -5.29 -4.78 -15.83
C LEU A 20 -6.36 -5.26 -14.82
N ASN A 21 -7.60 -5.34 -15.27
CA ASN A 21 -8.67 -6.00 -14.50
C ASN A 21 -8.38 -7.51 -14.41
N HIS A 22 -7.60 -7.91 -13.40
CA HIS A 22 -7.26 -9.31 -13.12
C HIS A 22 -8.47 -10.25 -13.18
N PRO A 23 -9.65 -9.93 -12.61
CA PRO A 23 -10.81 -10.81 -12.71
C PRO A 23 -11.20 -11.09 -14.16
N LEU A 24 -11.24 -10.07 -15.01
CA LEU A 24 -11.60 -10.19 -16.43
C LEU A 24 -10.60 -11.06 -17.21
N GLY A 25 -9.31 -10.92 -16.92
CA GLY A 25 -8.26 -11.72 -17.53
C GLY A 25 -8.36 -13.20 -17.17
N TRP A 26 -8.61 -13.51 -15.90
CA TRP A 26 -8.84 -14.88 -15.43
C TRP A 26 -10.11 -15.50 -16.01
N PHE A 27 -11.21 -14.74 -16.10
CA PHE A 27 -12.46 -15.22 -16.71
C PHE A 27 -12.31 -15.53 -18.20
N THR A 28 -11.71 -14.63 -18.99
CA THR A 28 -11.53 -14.83 -20.43
C THR A 28 -10.58 -15.99 -20.73
N GLY A 29 -9.48 -16.10 -19.97
CA GLY A 29 -8.55 -17.23 -20.07
C GLY A 29 -9.20 -18.58 -19.71
N SER A 30 -9.97 -18.61 -18.63
CA SER A 30 -10.68 -19.83 -18.18
C SER A 30 -11.75 -20.25 -19.18
N LEU A 31 -12.50 -19.28 -19.73
CA LEU A 31 -13.53 -19.54 -20.73
C LEU A 31 -12.93 -20.10 -22.03
N LEU A 32 -11.83 -19.53 -22.53
CA LEU A 32 -11.12 -20.05 -23.70
C LEU A 32 -10.59 -21.47 -23.48
N LEU A 33 -10.05 -21.75 -22.29
CA LEU A 33 -9.62 -23.09 -21.91
C LEU A 33 -10.79 -24.09 -21.92
N ILE A 34 -11.92 -23.72 -21.33
CA ILE A 34 -13.13 -24.56 -21.31
C ILE A 34 -13.58 -24.87 -22.75
N ILE A 35 -13.69 -23.86 -23.61
CA ILE A 35 -14.09 -24.03 -25.01
C ILE A 35 -13.09 -24.93 -25.77
N ARG A 36 -11.78 -24.75 -25.54
CA ARG A 36 -10.71 -25.54 -26.18
C ARG A 36 -10.75 -27.01 -25.78
N VAL A 37 -11.17 -27.29 -24.55
CA VAL A 37 -11.14 -28.60 -23.91
C VAL A 37 -12.45 -29.39 -24.12
N GLN A 38 -13.57 -28.71 -24.43
CA GLN A 38 -14.87 -29.35 -24.70
C GLN A 38 -14.82 -30.41 -25.82
N GLY A 39 -13.90 -30.28 -26.78
CA GLY A 39 -13.75 -31.22 -27.90
C GLY A 39 -12.86 -32.45 -27.63
N ASP A 40 -12.09 -32.47 -26.54
CA ASP A 40 -11.14 -33.56 -26.25
C ASP A 40 -11.21 -33.99 -24.78
N ARG A 41 -11.89 -35.11 -24.53
CA ARG A 41 -12.10 -35.67 -23.18
C ARG A 41 -10.79 -36.12 -22.52
N LYS A 42 -9.75 -36.47 -23.29
CA LYS A 42 -8.43 -36.82 -22.72
C LYS A 42 -7.73 -35.58 -22.23
N LEU A 43 -7.75 -34.52 -23.04
CA LEU A 43 -7.20 -33.22 -22.67
C LEU A 43 -7.90 -32.66 -21.42
N ALA A 44 -9.24 -32.77 -21.35
CA ALA A 44 -10.02 -32.37 -20.17
C ALA A 44 -9.57 -33.06 -18.88
N PHE A 45 -9.37 -34.37 -18.96
CA PHE A 45 -8.96 -35.16 -17.80
C PHE A 45 -7.55 -34.81 -17.33
N VAL A 46 -6.62 -34.54 -18.26
CA VAL A 46 -5.25 -34.10 -17.93
C VAL A 46 -5.28 -32.75 -17.20
N TYR A 47 -6.04 -31.76 -17.69
CA TYR A 47 -6.14 -30.45 -17.06
C TYR A 47 -6.78 -30.54 -15.66
N VAL A 48 -7.88 -31.27 -15.49
CA VAL A 48 -8.55 -31.43 -14.18
C VAL A 48 -7.62 -32.10 -13.16
N LYS A 49 -6.92 -33.16 -13.54
CA LYS A 49 -5.95 -33.82 -12.65
C LYS A 49 -4.81 -32.89 -12.27
N SER A 50 -4.27 -32.15 -13.24
CA SER A 50 -3.21 -31.19 -12.96
C SER A 50 -3.66 -30.10 -11.98
N ALA A 51 -4.87 -29.55 -12.17
CA ALA A 51 -5.43 -28.54 -11.28
C ALA A 51 -5.65 -29.06 -9.85
N LEU A 52 -6.12 -30.30 -9.70
CA LEU A 52 -6.29 -30.93 -8.38
C LEU A 52 -4.94 -31.15 -7.67
N ILE A 53 -3.93 -31.64 -8.37
CA ILE A 53 -2.59 -31.85 -7.80
C ILE A 53 -1.95 -30.51 -7.40
N THR A 54 -2.01 -29.51 -8.29
CA THR A 54 -1.50 -28.17 -8.01
C THR A 54 -2.25 -27.52 -6.84
N GLY A 55 -3.58 -27.63 -6.81
CA GLY A 55 -4.40 -27.13 -5.70
C GLY A 55 -4.05 -27.82 -4.38
N MET A 56 -3.90 -29.15 -4.37
CA MET A 56 -3.54 -29.93 -3.19
C MET A 56 -2.12 -29.61 -2.67
N MET A 57 -1.19 -29.21 -3.54
CA MET A 57 0.14 -28.77 -3.13
C MET A 57 0.19 -27.30 -2.67
N ILE A 58 -0.54 -26.40 -3.32
CA ILE A 58 -0.52 -24.96 -2.99
C ILE A 58 -1.41 -24.63 -1.79
N PHE A 59 -2.53 -25.32 -1.61
CA PHE A 59 -3.50 -25.01 -0.55
C PHE A 59 -2.92 -25.14 0.87
N PRO A 60 -2.16 -26.20 1.24
CA PRO A 60 -1.51 -26.28 2.54
C PRO A 60 -0.51 -25.14 2.77
N LEU A 61 0.23 -24.73 1.73
CA LEU A 61 1.16 -23.59 1.80
C LEU A 61 0.41 -22.27 2.02
N PHE A 62 -0.71 -22.06 1.34
CA PHE A 62 -1.56 -20.88 1.52
C PHE A 62 -2.16 -20.81 2.94
N VAL A 63 -2.68 -21.93 3.44
CA VAL A 63 -3.22 -22.03 4.81
C VAL A 63 -2.12 -21.78 5.83
N LEU A 64 -0.97 -22.43 5.69
CA LEU A 64 0.18 -22.25 6.59
C LEU A 64 0.67 -20.80 6.58
N ASN A 65 0.80 -20.19 5.41
CA ASN A 65 1.17 -18.78 5.27
C ASN A 65 0.17 -17.87 5.99
N THR A 66 -1.13 -18.13 5.84
CA THR A 66 -2.19 -17.35 6.50
C THR A 66 -2.12 -17.46 8.03
N LEU A 67 -1.84 -18.65 8.56
CA LEU A 67 -1.69 -18.88 10.00
C LEU A 67 -0.45 -18.18 10.58
N ILE A 68 0.70 -18.25 9.88
CA ILE A 68 1.96 -17.63 10.32
C ILE A 68 1.88 -16.10 10.24
N ASN A 69 1.32 -15.53 9.17
CA ASN A 69 1.22 -14.07 9.01
C ASN A 69 0.36 -13.40 10.09
N ASN A 70 -0.57 -14.13 10.69
CA ASN A 70 -1.41 -13.60 11.76
C ASN A 70 -0.65 -13.42 13.10
N GLN A 71 0.49 -14.10 13.28
CA GLN A 71 1.27 -14.08 14.53
C GLN A 71 2.45 -13.09 14.49
N ASN A 72 2.97 -12.76 13.30
CA ASN A 72 4.15 -11.90 13.11
C ASN A 72 3.82 -10.44 12.76
N ALA A 73 2.63 -9.96 13.13
CA ALA A 73 2.28 -8.55 12.92
C ALA A 73 3.26 -7.65 13.67
N VAL A 74 4.00 -6.82 12.93
CA VAL A 74 4.89 -5.83 13.52
C VAL A 74 4.05 -4.90 14.39
N LYS A 75 4.35 -4.84 15.69
CA LYS A 75 3.57 -4.05 16.65
C LYS A 75 4.04 -2.62 16.75
N SER A 76 5.31 -2.39 16.47
CA SER A 76 5.96 -1.10 16.59
C SER A 76 7.17 -1.01 15.67
N MET A 77 7.56 0.21 15.36
CA MET A 77 8.76 0.53 14.59
C MET A 77 9.62 1.55 15.33
N GLU A 78 10.93 1.47 15.15
CA GLU A 78 11.87 2.44 15.70
C GLU A 78 12.11 3.55 14.69
N LEU A 79 11.98 4.78 15.13
CA LEU A 79 12.10 5.99 14.31
C LEU A 79 12.96 7.00 15.05
N VAL A 80 13.38 8.02 14.33
CA VAL A 80 14.13 9.15 14.90
C VAL A 80 13.32 10.43 14.70
N THR A 81 13.30 11.30 15.70
CA THR A 81 12.65 12.62 15.63
C THR A 81 13.54 13.64 14.92
N ALA A 82 12.99 14.82 14.62
CA ALA A 82 13.77 15.91 14.01
C ALA A 82 14.94 16.41 14.89
N GLN A 83 14.87 16.14 16.19
CA GLN A 83 15.85 16.46 17.22
C GLN A 83 16.91 15.37 17.38
N GLY A 84 16.76 14.22 16.70
CA GLY A 84 17.68 13.09 16.80
C GLY A 84 17.37 12.12 17.94
N GLU A 85 16.20 12.24 18.56
CA GLU A 85 15.78 11.33 19.64
C GLU A 85 15.14 10.07 19.05
N ASN A 86 15.39 8.92 19.67
CA ASN A 86 14.74 7.67 19.29
C ASN A 86 13.29 7.67 19.76
N LEU A 87 12.39 7.29 18.86
CA LEU A 87 10.96 7.15 19.11
C LEU A 87 10.52 5.75 18.69
N THR A 88 9.81 5.06 19.57
CA THR A 88 9.10 3.83 19.21
C THR A 88 7.66 4.18 18.86
N LEU A 89 7.31 4.07 17.58
CA LEU A 89 5.95 4.28 17.10
C LEU A 89 5.16 2.97 17.18
N SER A 90 4.04 2.98 17.92
CA SER A 90 3.08 1.86 17.95
C SER A 90 2.21 1.88 16.70
N LEU A 91 2.06 0.75 16.03
CA LEU A 91 1.13 0.64 14.89
C LEU A 91 -0.33 0.51 15.34
N ARG A 92 -0.56 0.20 16.62
CA ARG A 92 -1.89 0.18 17.23
C ARG A 92 -2.13 1.48 17.99
N SER A 93 -2.69 2.47 17.32
CA SER A 93 -2.99 3.80 17.89
C SER A 93 -4.50 4.06 18.12
N GLY A 94 -5.37 3.12 17.71
CA GLY A 94 -6.83 3.30 17.83
C GLY A 94 -7.45 4.11 16.68
N LYS A 95 -6.63 4.75 15.85
CA LYS A 95 -7.01 5.33 14.56
C LYS A 95 -6.34 4.57 13.41
N PRO A 96 -6.94 4.51 12.21
CA PRO A 96 -6.23 3.97 11.05
C PRO A 96 -4.99 4.81 10.74
N LEU A 97 -3.89 4.14 10.42
CA LEU A 97 -2.55 4.73 10.30
C LEU A 97 -2.07 4.60 8.85
N ILE A 98 -1.63 5.71 8.26
CA ILE A 98 -1.06 5.78 6.91
C ILE A 98 0.40 6.15 7.06
N ILE A 99 1.29 5.22 6.72
CA ILE A 99 2.74 5.43 6.82
C ILE A 99 3.29 5.59 5.41
N ASN A 100 3.80 6.78 5.10
CA ASN A 100 4.46 7.05 3.83
C ASN A 100 5.98 7.11 4.02
N PHE A 101 6.69 6.25 3.31
CA PHE A 101 8.14 6.25 3.21
C PHE A 101 8.56 7.07 1.99
N TRP A 102 9.40 8.08 2.22
CA TRP A 102 9.82 9.01 1.17
C TRP A 102 11.25 9.53 1.36
N ALA A 103 11.76 10.21 0.35
CA ALA A 103 13.01 10.98 0.44
C ALA A 103 12.99 12.20 -0.48
N SER A 104 13.72 13.25 -0.10
CA SER A 104 13.78 14.53 -0.84
C SER A 104 14.47 14.40 -2.19
N TRP A 105 15.34 13.42 -2.35
CA TRP A 105 16.03 13.11 -3.60
C TRP A 105 15.20 12.22 -4.55
N CYS A 106 14.10 11.65 -4.08
CA CYS A 106 13.23 10.74 -4.85
C CYS A 106 12.21 11.54 -5.68
N PRO A 107 12.32 11.59 -7.02
CA PRO A 107 11.41 12.40 -7.85
C PRO A 107 9.92 12.05 -7.73
N PRO A 108 9.49 10.76 -7.74
CA PRO A 108 8.07 10.43 -7.53
C PRO A 108 7.58 10.84 -6.14
N CYS A 109 8.40 10.64 -5.11
CA CYS A 109 8.09 11.07 -3.75
C CYS A 109 7.78 12.58 -3.68
N ARG A 110 8.59 13.41 -4.36
CA ARG A 110 8.38 14.87 -4.37
C ARG A 110 7.05 15.28 -5.01
N ARG A 111 6.55 14.53 -5.99
CA ARG A 111 5.28 14.82 -6.69
C ARG A 111 4.05 14.44 -5.88
N GLU A 112 4.12 13.41 -5.04
CA GLU A 112 3.01 13.00 -4.18
C GLU A 112 2.89 13.80 -2.88
N MET A 113 3.94 14.51 -2.43
CA MET A 113 3.91 15.22 -1.14
C MET A 113 2.76 16.24 -1.01
N PRO A 114 2.43 17.08 -2.01
CA PRO A 114 1.29 17.99 -1.90
C PRO A 114 -0.05 17.24 -1.75
N ILE A 115 -0.20 16.12 -2.45
CA ILE A 115 -1.41 15.28 -2.36
C ILE A 115 -1.55 14.72 -0.94
N LEU A 116 -0.45 14.26 -0.35
CA LEU A 116 -0.45 13.69 1.00
C LEU A 116 -0.62 14.76 2.09
N GLN A 117 -0.09 15.97 1.88
CA GLN A 117 -0.37 17.12 2.75
C GLN A 117 -1.87 17.44 2.77
N ASP A 118 -2.46 17.59 1.58
CA ASP A 118 -3.88 17.94 1.45
C ASP A 118 -4.77 16.83 2.06
N ALA A 119 -4.38 15.57 1.87
CA ALA A 119 -5.04 14.43 2.49
C ALA A 119 -4.92 14.44 4.01
N GLN A 120 -3.74 14.74 4.57
CA GLN A 120 -3.57 14.85 6.02
C GLN A 120 -4.50 15.90 6.62
N GLN A 121 -4.72 17.02 5.92
CA GLN A 121 -5.64 18.08 6.37
C GLN A 121 -7.11 17.68 6.21
N LYS A 122 -7.45 16.95 5.15
CA LYS A 122 -8.83 16.57 4.83
C LYS A 122 -9.36 15.40 5.68
N TYR A 123 -8.48 14.48 6.07
CA TYR A 123 -8.84 13.20 6.69
C TYR A 123 -8.36 13.11 8.15
N GLU A 124 -8.95 13.92 9.05
CA GLU A 124 -8.55 14.00 10.47
C GLU A 124 -8.82 12.72 11.30
N ASP A 125 -9.70 11.85 10.81
CA ASP A 125 -9.97 10.53 11.40
C ASP A 125 -8.80 9.55 11.20
N PHE A 126 -7.87 9.89 10.33
CA PHE A 126 -6.70 9.11 9.98
C PHE A 126 -5.43 9.74 10.54
N GLU A 127 -4.48 8.89 10.92
CA GLU A 127 -3.17 9.32 11.36
C GLU A 127 -2.15 9.14 10.24
N PHE A 128 -1.67 10.25 9.67
CA PHE A 128 -0.61 10.22 8.66
C PHE A 128 0.76 10.35 9.33
N ILE A 129 1.67 9.45 8.96
CA ILE A 129 3.06 9.38 9.43
C ILE A 129 3.98 9.45 8.22
N PHE A 130 4.89 10.42 8.23
CA PHE A 130 5.85 10.61 7.15
C PHE A 130 7.23 10.20 7.60
N VAL A 131 7.79 9.16 6.99
CA VAL A 131 9.08 8.58 7.35
C VAL A 131 10.08 8.87 6.25
N ASN A 132 10.98 9.82 6.51
CA ASN A 132 12.04 10.18 5.60
C ASN A 132 13.21 9.19 5.69
N GLN A 133 13.75 8.75 4.54
CA GLN A 133 14.70 7.65 4.48
C GLN A 133 16.05 8.02 3.86
N GLY A 134 17.11 7.45 4.45
CA GLY A 134 18.44 7.41 3.83
C GLY A 134 19.08 8.78 3.58
N GLU A 135 18.63 9.83 4.24
CA GLU A 135 19.21 11.17 4.15
C GLU A 135 19.20 11.90 5.49
N ALA A 136 20.02 12.95 5.60
CA ALA A 136 20.09 13.77 6.80
C ALA A 136 18.78 14.58 7.00
N PRO A 137 18.28 14.76 8.23
CA PRO A 137 17.07 15.53 8.51
C PRO A 137 17.06 16.94 7.93
N THR A 138 18.23 17.56 7.79
CA THR A 138 18.38 18.88 7.17
C THR A 138 17.96 18.92 5.70
N LYS A 139 18.21 17.86 4.92
CA LYS A 139 17.85 17.78 3.49
C LYS A 139 16.34 17.73 3.31
N ALA A 140 15.68 16.84 4.06
CA ALA A 140 14.23 16.73 4.05
C ALA A 140 13.54 18.03 4.47
N ARG A 141 14.00 18.67 5.55
CA ARG A 141 13.48 19.98 6.00
C ARG A 141 13.69 21.09 4.97
N GLN A 142 14.84 21.14 4.31
CA GLN A 142 15.11 22.13 3.26
C GLN A 142 14.14 21.96 2.09
N PHE A 143 13.88 20.71 1.68
CA PHE A 143 12.92 20.43 0.63
C PHE A 143 11.50 20.85 1.04
N LEU A 144 11.02 20.44 2.21
CA LEU A 144 9.67 20.79 2.67
C LEU A 144 9.48 22.31 2.75
N LYS A 145 10.42 23.02 3.39
CA LYS A 145 10.39 24.48 3.48
C LYS A 145 10.46 25.16 2.10
N GLY A 146 11.32 24.66 1.20
CA GLY A 146 11.49 25.23 -0.14
C GLY A 146 10.27 25.05 -1.05
N ASN A 147 9.38 24.10 -0.74
CA ASN A 147 8.18 23.82 -1.51
C ASN A 147 6.89 24.19 -0.76
N SER A 148 7.01 24.86 0.40
CA SER A 148 5.88 25.21 1.28
C SER A 148 5.00 24.01 1.63
N ILE A 149 5.64 22.87 1.91
CA ILE A 149 4.96 21.64 2.31
C ILE A 149 5.02 21.51 3.83
N GLU A 150 3.86 21.42 4.46
CA GLU A 150 3.65 21.29 5.90
C GLU A 150 3.10 19.90 6.22
N LEU A 151 3.92 19.07 6.86
CA LEU A 151 3.55 17.72 7.26
C LEU A 151 3.58 17.62 8.79
N HIS A 152 2.50 17.14 9.38
CA HIS A 152 2.47 16.71 10.78
C HIS A 152 3.06 15.30 10.89
N ASN A 153 3.66 14.96 12.04
CA ASN A 153 4.22 13.62 12.33
C ASN A 153 5.33 13.16 11.36
N MET A 154 6.33 14.01 11.17
CA MET A 154 7.51 13.69 10.38
C MET A 154 8.61 13.04 11.24
N TYR A 155 9.08 11.87 10.80
CA TYR A 155 10.15 11.11 11.42
C TYR A 155 11.18 10.63 10.40
N TYR A 156 12.27 10.02 10.90
CA TYR A 156 13.41 9.62 10.10
C TYR A 156 13.76 8.15 10.34
N ASP A 157 14.02 7.43 9.26
CA ASP A 157 14.59 6.07 9.25
C ASP A 157 15.90 6.10 8.47
N LEU A 158 16.96 6.55 9.14
CA LEU A 158 18.27 6.80 8.52
C LEU A 158 18.91 5.52 7.98
N ALA A 159 18.64 4.37 8.61
CA ALA A 159 19.22 3.09 8.27
C ALA A 159 18.28 2.22 7.39
N GLY A 160 17.06 2.68 7.10
CA GLY A 160 16.05 1.94 6.34
C GLY A 160 15.56 0.66 7.04
N ARG A 161 15.82 0.51 8.35
CA ARG A 161 15.52 -0.72 9.08
C ARG A 161 14.02 -0.89 9.28
N SER A 162 13.34 0.21 9.55
CA SER A 162 11.91 0.22 9.83
C SER A 162 11.09 0.02 8.56
N ALA A 163 11.53 0.60 7.44
CA ALA A 163 10.99 0.23 6.12
C ALA A 163 11.11 -1.27 5.83
N SER A 164 12.33 -1.81 5.95
CA SER A 164 12.59 -3.23 5.65
C SER A 164 11.76 -4.16 6.53
N GLN A 165 11.61 -3.84 7.82
CA GLN A 165 10.79 -4.59 8.76
C GLN A 165 9.30 -4.61 8.38
N LEU A 166 8.80 -3.53 7.77
CA LEU A 166 7.41 -3.43 7.31
C LEU A 166 7.23 -3.85 5.84
N GLY A 167 8.28 -4.37 5.19
CA GLY A 167 8.24 -4.81 3.80
C GLY A 167 8.24 -3.68 2.76
N ALA A 168 8.60 -2.46 3.15
CA ALA A 168 8.73 -1.30 2.26
C ALA A 168 10.14 -1.25 1.64
N TYR A 169 10.37 -1.99 0.55
CA TYR A 169 11.71 -2.15 -0.04
C TYR A 169 12.11 -1.07 -1.07
N GLY A 170 11.26 -0.08 -1.32
CA GLY A 170 11.59 1.03 -2.23
C GLY A 170 10.73 2.25 -2.00
N LEU A 171 11.02 3.32 -2.75
CA LEU A 171 10.39 4.62 -2.55
C LEU A 171 9.65 5.11 -3.81
N PRO A 172 8.52 5.82 -3.65
CA PRO A 172 7.75 5.90 -2.40
C PRO A 172 7.03 4.57 -2.12
N THR A 173 6.81 4.28 -0.84
CA THR A 173 5.91 3.21 -0.41
C THR A 173 4.98 3.74 0.66
N THR A 174 3.68 3.55 0.48
CA THR A 174 2.66 3.92 1.45
C THR A 174 1.97 2.68 1.99
N LEU A 175 1.96 2.53 3.31
CA LEU A 175 1.34 1.43 4.03
C LEU A 175 0.06 1.90 4.73
N PHE A 176 -0.99 1.09 4.65
CA PHE A 176 -2.32 1.41 5.15
C PHE A 176 -2.71 0.42 6.25
N TYR A 177 -2.73 0.88 7.49
CA TYR A 177 -3.08 0.09 8.67
C TYR A 177 -4.46 0.48 9.19
N ASN A 178 -5.20 -0.50 9.73
CA ASN A 178 -6.41 -0.22 10.49
C ASN A 178 -6.09 0.22 11.93
N SER A 179 -7.12 0.61 12.69
CA SER A 179 -7.00 1.06 14.09
C SER A 179 -6.44 0.00 15.06
N GLU A 180 -6.45 -1.27 14.66
CA GLU A 180 -5.91 -2.39 15.43
C GLU A 180 -4.42 -2.63 15.15
N GLY A 181 -3.83 -1.91 14.20
CA GLY A 181 -2.44 -2.08 13.77
C GLY A 181 -2.23 -3.21 12.77
N LYS A 182 -3.28 -3.66 12.08
CA LYS A 182 -3.19 -4.65 11.00
C LYS A 182 -2.99 -3.94 9.66
N LEU A 183 -1.98 -4.37 8.90
CA LEU A 183 -1.77 -3.92 7.52
C LEU A 183 -2.92 -4.40 6.64
N ILE A 184 -3.68 -3.46 6.06
CA ILE A 184 -4.80 -3.72 5.16
C ILE A 184 -4.33 -3.70 3.71
N ASN A 185 -3.53 -2.70 3.34
CA ASN A 185 -3.00 -2.53 2.00
C ASN A 185 -1.60 -1.91 2.02
N SER A 186 -0.87 -2.09 0.92
CA SER A 186 0.40 -1.43 0.63
C SER A 186 0.41 -0.97 -0.82
N HIS A 187 0.97 0.22 -1.05
CA HIS A 187 1.15 0.79 -2.38
C HIS A 187 2.61 1.19 -2.56
N MET A 188 3.26 0.62 -3.57
CA MET A 188 4.61 0.98 -3.98
C MET A 188 4.52 1.80 -5.27
N GLY A 189 5.03 3.02 -5.25
CA GLY A 189 4.92 3.97 -6.35
C GLY A 189 4.17 5.25 -5.97
N GLU A 190 4.20 6.21 -6.88
CA GLU A 190 3.63 7.55 -6.70
C GLU A 190 2.10 7.49 -6.58
N LEU A 191 1.57 8.06 -5.50
CA LEU A 191 0.12 8.16 -5.29
C LEU A 191 -0.51 9.32 -6.05
N SER A 192 -1.62 9.03 -6.74
CA SER A 192 -2.60 10.03 -7.19
C SER A 192 -3.67 10.27 -6.11
N GLU A 193 -4.42 11.37 -6.18
CA GLU A 193 -5.55 11.62 -5.27
C GLU A 193 -6.59 10.48 -5.35
N ALA A 194 -6.88 10.00 -6.57
CA ALA A 194 -7.82 8.91 -6.80
C ALA A 194 -7.36 7.60 -6.17
N THR A 195 -6.08 7.26 -6.36
CA THR A 195 -5.48 6.05 -5.80
C THR A 195 -5.42 6.12 -4.27
N LEU A 196 -5.04 7.27 -3.70
CA LEU A 196 -5.09 7.47 -2.26
C LEU A 196 -6.52 7.28 -1.72
N HIS A 197 -7.52 7.92 -2.33
CA HIS A 197 -8.92 7.77 -1.92
C HIS A 197 -9.39 6.31 -2.00
N HIS A 198 -9.01 5.57 -3.05
CA HIS A 198 -9.30 4.15 -3.18
C HIS A 198 -8.77 3.33 -2.00
N TYR A 199 -7.55 3.59 -1.54
CA TYR A 199 -6.96 2.89 -0.40
C TYR A 199 -7.56 3.29 0.96
N LEU A 200 -8.08 4.51 1.09
CA LEU A 200 -8.72 4.98 2.33
C LEU A 200 -10.14 4.42 2.53
N GLN A 201 -10.87 4.12 1.45
CA GLN A 201 -12.26 3.63 1.54
C GLN A 201 -12.43 2.40 2.47
N PRO A 202 -11.67 1.31 2.32
CA PRO A 202 -11.82 0.13 3.17
C PRO A 202 -11.52 0.37 4.66
N LEU A 203 -10.77 1.43 4.98
CA LEU A 203 -10.42 1.79 6.35
C LEU A 203 -11.57 2.55 7.04
N THR A 204 -12.30 3.39 6.30
CA THR A 204 -13.50 4.07 6.82
C THR A 204 -14.62 3.08 7.16
N ASP A 205 -14.90 2.14 6.26
CA ASP A 205 -16.00 1.17 6.41
C ASP A 205 -15.81 0.23 7.61
N ASN A 206 -14.57 -0.18 7.87
CA ASN A 206 -14.23 -1.04 9.00
C ASN A 206 -14.22 -0.29 10.34
N SER A 207 -13.97 1.02 10.33
CA SER A 207 -14.03 1.84 11.54
C SER A 207 -15.48 2.11 12.00
N SER A 208 -16.46 2.05 11.08
CA SER A 208 -17.89 2.30 11.41
C SER A 208 -18.66 1.08 11.93
N LYS A 209 -18.07 -0.13 11.85
CA LYS A 209 -18.73 -1.39 12.26
C LYS A 209 -18.53 -1.75 13.74
N LYS A 210 -18.10 -0.81 14.57
CA LYS A 210 -17.85 -1.00 15.99
C LYS A 210 -18.58 0.07 16.80
#